data_AF-A0A8H7D3J9-F1
#
_entry.id   AF-A0A8H7D3J9-F1
#
_cell.length_a   1.000
_cell.length_b   1.000
_cell.length_c   1.000
_cell.angle_alpha   90.00
_cell.angle_beta   90.00
_cell.angle_gamma   90.00
#
_symmetry.space_group_name_H-M   'P 1'
#
loop_
_entity.id
_entity.type
_entity.pdbx_description
1 polymer ?
#
loop_
_entity_poly.entity_id
_entity_poly.type
_entity_poly.pdbx_seq_one_letter_code
_entity_poly.pdbx_strand_id
1 'polypeptide(L)'
;MSSYLLPLDQATLVFFPPQMRDGGDLHEPTVVQVMMKMRSQSRSPTQEEVATYHDAQGGDHKTQAAVETILIENLIMSLKKTIEIEGDGYLLVGEKKDWVYGRGLSLKWGDEKIRPGAEKWVFYFRLFKKA
;
A
#
# COMPACT_ATOMS: atom_id res chain seq x y z
N MET A 1 -6.29 -12.46 6.99
CA MET A 1 -4.99 -12.30 6.32
C MET A 1 -3.92 -12.14 7.38
N SER A 2 -2.70 -12.61 7.13
CA SER A 2 -1.57 -12.47 8.05
C SER A 2 -1.23 -11.00 8.31
N SER A 3 -1.08 -10.64 9.58
CA SER A 3 -0.64 -9.30 9.99
C SER A 3 0.80 -9.07 9.50
N TYR A 4 1.03 -7.96 8.80
CA TYR A 4 2.37 -7.55 8.39
C TYR A 4 2.52 -6.03 8.51
N LEU A 5 3.75 -5.58 8.72
CA LEU A 5 4.06 -4.16 8.79
C LEU A 5 4.53 -3.66 7.43
N LEU A 6 4.11 -2.46 7.07
CA LEU A 6 4.74 -1.70 6.00
C LEU A 6 5.85 -0.84 6.62
N PRO A 7 7.14 -1.12 6.41
CA PRO A 7 8.21 -0.27 6.92
C PRO A 7 8.24 1.09 6.19
N LEU A 8 8.63 2.15 6.91
CA LEU A 8 8.88 3.46 6.32
C LEU A 8 10.11 3.41 5.41
N ASP A 9 10.02 4.13 4.30
CA ASP A 9 11.10 4.33 3.32
C ASP A 9 11.68 3.04 2.70
N GLN A 10 10.93 1.95 2.77
CA GLN A 10 11.29 0.67 2.17
C GLN A 10 10.25 0.23 1.14
N ALA A 11 10.73 -0.26 0.00
CA ALA A 11 9.88 -0.91 -0.99
C ALA A 11 9.49 -2.31 -0.48
N THR A 12 8.19 -2.54 -0.37
CA THR A 12 7.60 -3.80 0.07
C THR A 12 6.82 -4.41 -1.09
N LEU A 13 6.96 -5.72 -1.31
CA LEU A 13 6.18 -6.47 -2.28
C LEU A 13 5.00 -7.12 -1.56
N VAL A 14 3.78 -6.80 -2.00
CA VAL A 14 2.54 -7.37 -1.47
C VAL A 14 1.99 -8.34 -2.50
N PHE A 15 1.79 -9.58 -2.07
CA PHE A 15 1.34 -10.68 -2.92
C PHE A 15 -0.13 -10.95 -2.69
N PHE A 16 -0.91 -10.90 -3.77
CA PHE A 16 -2.34 -11.19 -3.76
C PHE A 16 -2.58 -12.53 -4.46
N PRO A 17 -3.21 -13.51 -3.79
CA PRO A 17 -3.69 -14.69 -4.47
C PRO A 17 -4.86 -14.32 -5.39
N PRO A 18 -5.28 -15.21 -6.30
CA PRO A 18 -6.46 -14.98 -7.12
C PRO A 18 -7.67 -14.57 -6.26
N GLN A 19 -8.37 -13.51 -6.68
CA GLN A 19 -9.55 -12.98 -5.99
C GLN A 19 -10.75 -13.14 -6.92
N MET A 20 -11.82 -13.77 -6.43
CA MET A 20 -13.13 -13.76 -7.09
C MET A 20 -14.03 -12.77 -6.35
N ARG A 21 -14.56 -11.76 -7.04
CA ARG A 21 -15.45 -10.75 -6.45
C ARG A 21 -16.58 -10.39 -7.42
N ASP A 22 -17.76 -10.11 -6.87
CA ASP A 22 -18.85 -9.51 -7.63
C ASP A 22 -18.40 -8.12 -8.14
N GLY A 23 -18.14 -8.02 -9.45
CA GLY A 23 -17.69 -6.77 -10.11
C GLY A 23 -16.31 -6.83 -10.77
N GLY A 24 -15.57 -7.95 -10.64
CA GLY A 24 -14.36 -8.20 -11.41
C GLY A 24 -13.41 -9.18 -10.72
N ASP A 25 -12.70 -9.97 -11.52
CA ASP A 25 -11.88 -11.07 -11.03
C ASP A 25 -10.38 -10.82 -11.23
N LEU A 26 -9.61 -11.14 -10.19
CA LEU A 26 -8.16 -11.30 -10.28
C LEU A 26 -7.86 -12.79 -10.46
N HIS A 27 -7.77 -13.24 -11.71
CA HIS A 27 -7.60 -14.67 -12.02
C HIS A 27 -6.20 -15.23 -11.74
N GLU A 28 -5.18 -14.37 -11.71
CA GLU A 28 -3.78 -14.76 -11.56
C GLU A 28 -3.20 -14.17 -10.27
N PRO A 29 -2.37 -14.93 -9.51
CA PRO A 29 -1.64 -14.35 -8.38
C PRO A 29 -0.83 -13.16 -8.86
N THR A 30 -0.99 -12.04 -8.16
CA THR A 30 -0.40 -10.78 -8.59
C THR A 30 0.40 -10.16 -7.45
N VAL A 31 1.58 -9.64 -7.76
CA VAL A 31 2.41 -8.88 -6.82
C VAL A 31 2.37 -7.41 -7.16
N VAL A 32 2.31 -6.56 -6.14
CA VAL A 32 2.38 -5.10 -6.27
C VAL A 32 3.46 -4.56 -5.34
N GLN A 33 4.25 -3.62 -5.83
CA GLN A 33 5.17 -2.88 -4.97
C GLN A 33 4.43 -1.72 -4.30
N VAL A 34 4.61 -1.62 -2.98
CA VAL A 34 4.15 -0.51 -2.17
C VAL A 34 5.32 0.11 -1.40
N MET A 35 5.26 1.40 -1.16
CA MET A 35 6.22 2.11 -0.31
C MET A 35 5.44 3.03 0.62
N MET A 36 5.80 3.01 1.90
CA MET A 36 5.27 3.96 2.87
C MET A 36 6.31 5.05 3.12
N LYS A 37 5.88 6.30 3.16
CA LYS A 37 6.72 7.46 3.43
C LYS A 37 6.08 8.33 4.49
N MET A 38 6.90 8.88 5.37
CA MET A 38 6.46 9.94 6.25
C MET A 38 6.54 11.27 5.52
N ARG A 39 5.48 12.08 5.57
CA ARG A 39 5.48 13.46 5.09
C ARG A 39 5.34 14.40 6.27
N SER A 40 6.47 14.63 6.92
CA SER A 40 6.58 15.58 8.04
C SER A 40 6.50 17.03 7.54
N GLN A 41 6.02 17.91 8.41
CA GLN A 41 6.17 19.36 8.22
C GLN A 41 7.62 19.82 8.44
N SER A 42 8.42 19.02 9.14
CA SER A 42 9.83 19.27 9.45
C SER A 42 10.76 18.54 8.48
N ARG A 43 12.07 18.85 8.53
CA ARG A 43 13.10 18.15 7.72
C ARG A 43 13.22 16.66 8.08
N SER A 44 12.84 16.29 9.29
CA SER A 44 12.84 14.92 9.81
C SER A 44 11.55 14.64 10.57
N PRO A 45 11.03 13.40 10.54
CA PRO A 45 9.89 13.01 11.35
C PRO A 45 10.09 13.30 12.83
N THR A 46 9.05 13.79 13.51
CA THR A 46 9.05 13.93 14.97
C THR A 46 8.85 12.56 15.64
N GLN A 47 9.18 12.46 16.94
CA GLN A 47 8.89 11.24 17.69
C GLN A 47 7.39 10.91 17.72
N GLU A 48 6.54 11.94 17.81
CA GLU A 48 5.08 11.81 17.76
C GLU A 48 4.62 11.24 16.42
N GLU A 49 5.12 11.78 15.30
CA GLU A 49 4.79 11.29 13.96
C GLU A 49 5.15 9.80 13.78
N VAL A 50 6.34 9.41 14.26
CA VAL A 50 6.80 8.02 14.20
C VAL A 50 5.95 7.11 15.12
N ALA A 51 5.67 7.55 16.35
CA ALA A 51 4.85 6.78 17.29
C ALA A 51 3.43 6.57 16.74
N THR A 52 2.75 7.63 16.29
CA THR A 52 1.40 7.53 15.72
C THR A 52 1.37 6.63 14.49
N TYR A 53 2.42 6.66 13.66
CA TYR A 53 2.53 5.74 12.53
C TYR A 53 2.60 4.28 12.98
N HIS A 54 3.41 3.97 14.00
CA HIS A 54 3.51 2.62 14.53
C HIS A 54 2.20 2.18 15.20
N ASP A 55 1.50 3.06 15.90
CA ASP A 55 0.19 2.76 16.47
C ASP A 55 -0.85 2.46 15.37
N ALA A 56 -0.85 3.26 14.29
CA ALA A 56 -1.74 3.08 13.14
C ALA A 56 -1.44 1.79 12.33
N GLN A 57 -0.23 1.25 12.42
CA GLN A 57 0.17 -0.04 11.84
C GLN A 57 -0.13 -1.22 12.78
N GLY A 58 0.13 -1.07 14.08
CA GLY A 58 0.19 -2.16 15.06
C GLY A 58 -1.11 -2.41 15.84
N GLY A 59 -2.02 -1.43 15.94
CA GLY A 59 -3.32 -1.61 16.59
C GLY A 59 -4.30 -2.37 15.69
N ASP A 60 -5.32 -1.69 15.17
CA ASP A 60 -6.40 -2.29 14.37
C ASP A 60 -5.99 -2.66 12.93
N HIS A 61 -4.71 -2.57 12.57
CA HIS A 61 -4.20 -2.75 11.20
C HIS A 61 -4.95 -1.91 10.13
N LYS A 62 -5.59 -0.81 10.53
CA LYS A 62 -6.40 0.06 9.65
C LYS A 62 -5.61 0.57 8.45
N THR A 63 -4.35 0.95 8.67
CA THR A 63 -3.48 1.40 7.58
C THR A 63 -3.19 0.29 6.57
N GLN A 64 -2.90 -0.93 7.06
CA GLN A 64 -2.66 -2.09 6.20
C GLN A 64 -3.92 -2.43 5.38
N ALA A 65 -5.07 -2.54 6.04
CA ALA A 65 -6.34 -2.87 5.39
C ALA A 65 -6.75 -1.81 4.34
N ALA A 66 -6.53 -0.53 4.63
CA ALA A 66 -6.77 0.56 3.70
C ALA A 66 -5.87 0.48 2.46
N VAL A 67 -4.57 0.22 2.66
CA VAL A 67 -3.60 0.02 1.57
C VAL A 67 -3.99 -1.19 0.74
N GLU A 68 -4.21 -2.35 1.35
CA GLU A 68 -4.60 -3.57 0.65
C GLU A 68 -5.87 -3.38 -0.18
N THR A 69 -6.87 -2.71 0.37
CA THR A 69 -8.11 -2.38 -0.34
C THR A 69 -7.80 -1.57 -1.59
N ILE A 70 -7.02 -0.49 -1.50
CA ILE A 70 -6.61 0.31 -2.67
C ILE A 70 -5.88 -0.56 -3.70
N LEU A 71 -4.95 -1.41 -3.25
CA LEU A 71 -4.17 -2.25 -4.15
C LEU A 71 -5.05 -3.23 -4.92
N ILE A 72 -5.94 -3.96 -4.22
CA ILE A 72 -6.87 -4.92 -4.83
C ILE A 72 -7.83 -4.21 -5.77
N GLU A 73 -8.45 -3.12 -5.32
CA GLU A 73 -9.37 -2.35 -6.15
C GLU A 73 -8.66 -1.82 -7.40
N ASN A 74 -7.41 -1.35 -7.30
CA ASN A 74 -6.64 -0.93 -8.49
C ASN A 74 -6.32 -2.06 -9.47
N LEU A 75 -6.14 -3.29 -8.98
CA LEU A 75 -5.91 -4.45 -9.82
C LEU A 75 -7.17 -4.87 -10.59
N ILE A 76 -8.35 -4.65 -10.00
CA ILE A 76 -9.64 -4.99 -10.61
C ILE A 76 -10.13 -3.85 -11.52
N MET A 77 -10.08 -2.61 -11.02
CA MET A 77 -10.49 -1.40 -11.73
C MET A 77 -9.41 -0.33 -11.61
N SER A 78 -8.97 0.23 -12.73
CA SER A 78 -7.92 1.25 -12.69
C SER A 78 -8.38 2.48 -11.91
N LEU A 79 -7.82 2.65 -10.71
CA LEU A 79 -8.17 3.77 -9.82
C LEU A 79 -7.55 5.09 -10.29
N LYS A 80 -7.98 6.18 -9.65
CA LYS A 80 -7.36 7.50 -9.83
C LYS A 80 -5.87 7.47 -9.49
N LYS A 81 -5.11 8.41 -10.07
CA LYS A 81 -3.67 8.54 -9.83
C LYS A 81 -3.31 8.89 -8.39
N THR A 82 -4.21 9.60 -7.69
CA THR A 82 -4.04 9.99 -6.30
C THR A 82 -5.31 9.68 -5.52
N ILE A 83 -5.15 9.15 -4.30
CA ILE A 83 -6.23 8.83 -3.37
C ILE A 83 -5.84 9.38 -2.00
N GLU A 84 -6.81 9.90 -1.26
CA GLU A 84 -6.62 10.35 0.12
C GLU A 84 -7.56 9.56 1.03
N ILE A 85 -7.03 9.05 2.14
CA ILE A 85 -7.79 8.36 3.19
C ILE A 85 -7.52 9.08 4.50
N GLU A 86 -8.59 9.54 5.13
CA GLU A 86 -8.56 10.10 6.47
C GLU A 86 -8.63 8.96 7.51
N GLY A 87 -7.65 8.95 8.41
CA GLY A 87 -7.66 8.12 9.60
C GLY A 87 -7.83 8.98 10.85
N ASP A 88 -7.76 8.36 12.02
CA ASP A 88 -7.89 9.10 13.27
C ASP A 88 -6.62 9.90 13.57
N GLY A 89 -6.65 11.20 13.28
CA GLY A 89 -5.53 12.13 13.49
C GLY A 89 -4.45 12.09 12.41
N TYR A 90 -4.64 11.32 11.33
CA TYR A 90 -3.69 11.24 10.22
C TYR A 90 -4.38 11.22 8.86
N LEU A 91 -3.62 11.61 7.83
CA LEU A 91 -4.01 11.47 6.43
C LEU A 91 -3.03 10.54 5.73
N LEU A 92 -3.56 9.57 4.99
CA LEU A 92 -2.81 8.69 4.11
C LEU A 92 -3.07 9.09 2.66
N VAL A 93 -2.04 9.59 1.98
CA VAL A 93 -2.12 10.00 0.58
C VAL A 93 -1.44 8.97 -0.30
N GLY A 94 -2.19 8.22 -1.10
CA GLY A 94 -1.66 7.26 -2.06
C GLY A 94 -1.40 7.90 -3.42
N GLU A 95 -0.20 7.72 -3.96
CA GLU A 95 0.17 8.07 -5.34
C GLU A 95 0.47 6.81 -6.16
N LYS A 96 -0.30 6.59 -7.23
CA LYS A 96 -0.07 5.55 -8.23
C LYS A 96 1.02 5.97 -9.21
N LYS A 97 1.97 5.08 -9.47
CA LYS A 97 3.08 5.28 -10.40
C LYS A 97 3.32 4.03 -11.23
N ASP A 98 3.75 4.17 -12.47
CA ASP A 98 4.16 3.03 -13.28
C ASP A 98 5.29 2.25 -12.62
N TRP A 99 5.18 0.92 -12.62
CA TRP A 99 6.20 0.02 -12.07
C TRP A 99 7.06 -0.58 -13.17
N VAL A 100 7.84 0.28 -13.85
CA VAL A 100 8.70 -0.11 -14.99
C VAL A 100 9.62 -1.29 -14.64
N TYR A 101 10.27 -1.23 -13.47
CA TYR A 101 11.16 -2.31 -13.01
C TYR A 101 10.42 -3.62 -12.75
N GLY A 102 9.21 -3.56 -12.20
CA GLY A 102 8.40 -4.73 -11.88
C GLY A 102 8.07 -5.61 -13.08
N ARG A 103 7.92 -5.00 -14.26
CA ARG A 103 7.58 -5.72 -15.50
C ARG A 103 8.60 -6.78 -15.91
N GLY A 104 9.86 -6.64 -15.46
CA GLY A 104 10.93 -7.61 -15.73
C GLY A 104 11.06 -8.71 -14.68
N LEU A 105 10.27 -8.66 -13.59
CA LEU A 105 10.38 -9.64 -12.51
C LEU A 105 9.76 -10.98 -12.93
N SER A 106 10.51 -12.06 -12.70
CA SER A 106 10.02 -13.43 -12.82
C SER A 106 9.91 -14.03 -11.43
N LEU A 107 8.69 -14.04 -10.88
CA LEU A 107 8.40 -14.48 -9.53
C LEU A 107 7.53 -15.74 -9.56
N LYS A 108 7.73 -16.61 -8.58
CA LYS A 108 6.98 -17.87 -8.43
C LYS A 108 6.70 -18.19 -6.97
N TRP A 109 5.58 -18.86 -6.73
CA TRP A 109 5.28 -19.54 -5.46
C TRP A 109 5.19 -21.04 -5.73
N GLY A 110 6.25 -21.78 -5.39
CA GLY A 110 6.40 -23.15 -5.90
C GLY A 110 6.44 -23.16 -7.43
N ASP A 111 5.49 -23.87 -8.04
CA ASP A 111 5.36 -23.96 -9.51
C ASP A 111 4.44 -22.87 -10.11
N GLU A 112 3.70 -22.15 -9.27
CA GLU A 112 2.78 -21.12 -9.70
C GLU A 112 3.51 -19.82 -10.05
N LYS A 113 3.27 -19.28 -11.25
CA LYS A 113 3.85 -18.00 -11.67
C LYS A 113 3.06 -16.84 -11.06
N ILE A 114 3.79 -15.86 -10.53
CA ILE A 114 3.20 -14.64 -9.98
C ILE A 114 3.40 -13.51 -10.98
N ARG A 115 2.31 -12.85 -11.35
CA ARG A 115 2.33 -11.73 -12.28
C ARG A 115 2.67 -10.42 -11.55
N PRO A 116 3.60 -9.59 -12.06
CA PRO A 116 3.76 -8.23 -11.57
C PRO A 116 2.61 -7.33 -11.99
N GLY A 117 2.10 -6.52 -11.07
CA GLY A 117 1.20 -5.42 -11.37
C GLY A 117 1.85 -4.37 -12.29
N ALA A 118 1.03 -3.64 -13.05
CA ALA A 118 1.51 -2.60 -13.95
C ALA A 118 2.01 -1.36 -13.21
N GLU A 119 1.38 -1.05 -12.08
CA GLU A 119 1.69 0.09 -11.22
C GLU A 119 2.22 -0.33 -9.85
N LYS A 120 2.83 0.64 -9.18
CA LYS A 120 3.25 0.62 -7.79
C LYS A 120 2.61 1.81 -7.09
N TRP A 121 2.53 1.72 -5.77
CA TRP A 121 1.95 2.78 -4.95
C TRP A 121 2.97 3.33 -3.95
N VAL A 122 2.95 4.64 -3.79
CA VAL A 122 3.65 5.34 -2.71
C VAL A 122 2.61 5.99 -1.83
N PHE A 123 2.54 5.58 -0.58
CA PHE A 123 1.66 6.18 0.41
C PHE A 123 2.45 7.14 1.29
N TYR A 124 1.91 8.33 1.48
CA TYR A 124 2.48 9.35 2.35
C TYR A 124 1.59 9.47 3.58
N PHE A 125 2.15 9.09 4.72
CA PHE A 125 1.53 9.28 6.02
C PHE A 125 1.89 10.67 6.54
N ARG A 126 0.89 11.44 6.99
CA ARG A 126 1.11 12.70 7.69
C ARG A 126 0.10 12.87 8.81
N LEU A 127 0.52 13.47 9.91
CA LEU A 127 -0.40 13.98 10.91
C LEU A 127 -1.05 15.27 10.38
N PHE A 128 -2.32 15.47 10.72
CA PHE A 128 -2.92 16.79 10.60
C PHE A 128 -3.34 17.24 12.01
N LYS A 129 -3.03 18.50 12.36
CA LYS A 129 -3.57 19.08 13.59
C LYS A 129 -5.07 19.23 13.38
N LYS A 130 -5.88 18.56 14.20
CA LYS A 130 -7.27 19.00 14.40
C LYS A 130 -7.19 20.46 14.88
N ALA A 131 -7.85 21.34 14.13
CA ALA A 131 -7.99 22.75 14.50
C ALA A 131 -8.73 22.89 15.83
#